data_AF-A0A2G6DTA8-F1
#
_entry.id   AF-A0A2G6DTA8-F1
#
_cell.length_a   1.000
_cell.length_b   1.000
_cell.length_c   1.000
_cell.angle_alpha   90.00
_cell.angle_beta   90.00
_cell.angle_gamma   90.00
#
_symmetry.space_group_name_H-M   'P 1'
#
loop_
_entity.id
_entity.type
_entity.pdbx_description
1 polymer ?
#
loop_
_entity_poly.entity_id
_entity_poly.type
_entity_poly.pdbx_seq_one_letter_code
_entity_poly.pdbx_strand_id
1 'polypeptide(L)'
;YFYSFNNWRSGFSGVNEHEGDWEQVTVYLDATRHTDGVPEPRWVVYSAHEESGDDLRRRWDDPDLSLVGGRHPVVFVGAGSHSGAYLAGDYPITIEPPSMGGVVPFLRRTAKLIAPWATAAQGEGLGIPYVDYARGDGLVIGESGALGWSAVLIDDSTPWVLDYRGLWGHDTRDRLGGERGPAGPRYERDGSVRHAWGDPVGWAGLAKVSPNADVELESVRRRVGELDVQIADLAVCDDLDRAHLRRAAAGLSAAEARRELGAREQQASAARMERVRLEDERRVLRRVLADGLAVGGPHDHLSHRRTPVTRQERSRKRVLRAWSVITTPLILVTLGWLFYPQAPARGTTAVIAIAVILSVEAFSRGYFAALATRFLLLLLTVNLIELFAHNWQWGTVILFATMALVVLVVNVRDAVRR
;
A
#
# COMPACT_ATOMS: atom_id res chain seq x y z
N TYR A 1 -31.69 -3.12 -22.54
CA TYR A 1 -31.60 -3.74 -21.20
C TYR A 1 -30.26 -4.45 -21.08
N PHE A 2 -29.56 -4.22 -19.96
CA PHE A 2 -28.23 -4.74 -19.66
C PHE A 2 -28.38 -6.12 -19.00
N TYR A 3 -28.26 -7.20 -19.77
CA TYR A 3 -28.56 -8.59 -19.34
C TYR A 3 -27.35 -9.52 -19.50
N SER A 4 -26.14 -9.04 -19.20
CA SER A 4 -25.00 -9.97 -19.07
C SER A 4 -25.04 -10.59 -17.69
N PHE A 5 -25.05 -11.91 -17.58
CA PHE A 5 -24.83 -12.60 -16.31
C PHE A 5 -23.35 -12.95 -16.20
N ASN A 6 -22.67 -12.27 -15.28
CA ASN A 6 -21.24 -12.39 -15.09
C ASN A 6 -20.96 -13.57 -14.17
N ASN A 7 -20.47 -14.65 -14.77
CA ASN A 7 -20.26 -15.94 -14.12
C ASN A 7 -18.86 -16.03 -13.46
N TRP A 8 -18.39 -14.98 -12.78
CA TRP A 8 -17.02 -14.90 -12.28
C TRP A 8 -16.66 -16.09 -11.37
N ARG A 9 -17.55 -16.46 -10.44
CA ARG A 9 -17.38 -17.64 -9.58
C ARG A 9 -17.39 -18.97 -10.36
N SER A 10 -18.45 -19.26 -11.11
CA SER A 10 -18.60 -20.59 -11.74
C SER A 10 -17.72 -20.79 -12.98
N GLY A 11 -17.51 -19.74 -13.78
CA GLY A 11 -16.72 -19.79 -15.01
C GLY A 11 -15.23 -19.56 -14.79
N PHE A 12 -14.87 -18.74 -13.81
CA PHE A 12 -13.48 -18.28 -13.64
C PHE A 12 -12.92 -18.54 -12.23
N SER A 13 -13.65 -19.23 -11.34
CA SER A 13 -13.21 -19.44 -9.95
C SER A 13 -12.94 -18.13 -9.19
N GLY A 14 -13.69 -17.09 -9.55
CA GLY A 14 -13.74 -15.81 -8.86
C GLY A 14 -14.65 -15.84 -7.63
N VAL A 15 -15.07 -14.67 -7.18
CA VAL A 15 -15.68 -14.52 -5.85
C VAL A 15 -17.19 -14.74 -5.86
N ASN A 16 -17.87 -14.15 -6.84
CA ASN A 16 -19.32 -14.05 -6.90
C ASN A 16 -19.81 -14.22 -8.34
N GLU A 17 -21.13 -14.24 -8.50
CA GLU A 17 -21.79 -14.07 -9.80
C GLU A 17 -22.69 -12.86 -9.69
N HIS A 18 -22.83 -12.08 -10.76
CA HIS A 18 -23.67 -10.89 -10.72
C HIS A 18 -24.24 -10.56 -12.10
N GLU A 19 -25.43 -10.00 -12.11
CA GLU A 19 -26.04 -9.47 -13.32
C GLU A 19 -25.46 -8.09 -13.62
N GLY A 20 -24.81 -7.91 -14.77
CA GLY A 20 -24.28 -6.64 -15.21
C GLY A 20 -23.10 -6.13 -14.39
N ASP A 21 -22.42 -5.11 -14.92
CA ASP A 21 -21.32 -4.42 -14.26
C ASP A 21 -21.11 -3.03 -14.87
N TRP A 22 -20.54 -2.11 -14.10
CA TRP A 22 -20.15 -0.78 -14.55
C TRP A 22 -18.67 -0.56 -14.28
N GLU A 23 -17.91 -0.40 -15.36
CA GLU A 23 -16.50 -0.07 -15.35
C GLU A 23 -16.25 1.28 -16.01
N GLN A 24 -15.20 1.96 -15.60
CA GLN A 24 -14.86 3.32 -15.98
C GLN A 24 -13.42 3.40 -16.48
N VAL A 25 -13.25 4.03 -17.64
CA VAL A 25 -11.96 4.48 -18.15
C VAL A 25 -11.99 6.00 -18.17
N THR A 26 -11.03 6.64 -17.49
CA THR A 26 -10.93 8.10 -17.45
C THR A 26 -9.62 8.55 -18.04
N VAL A 27 -9.69 9.41 -19.05
CA VAL A 27 -8.52 10.04 -19.69
C VAL A 27 -8.48 11.49 -19.24
N TYR A 28 -7.36 11.91 -18.65
CA TYR A 28 -7.16 13.27 -18.17
C TYR A 28 -6.35 14.04 -19.21
N LEU A 29 -6.92 15.16 -19.65
CA LEU A 29 -6.36 15.99 -20.70
C LEU A 29 -5.79 17.28 -20.11
N ASP A 30 -4.66 17.73 -20.64
CA ASP A 30 -4.10 19.03 -20.36
C ASP A 30 -4.81 20.08 -21.22
N ALA A 31 -5.72 20.83 -20.62
CA ALA A 31 -6.47 21.88 -21.30
C ALA A 31 -5.62 23.10 -21.69
N THR A 32 -4.36 23.18 -21.26
CA THR A 32 -3.46 24.30 -21.59
C THR A 32 -2.56 24.01 -22.80
N ARG A 33 -2.49 22.74 -23.23
CA ARG A 33 -1.68 22.31 -24.37
C ARG A 33 -2.53 21.59 -25.39
N HIS A 34 -2.43 22.03 -26.64
CA HIS A 34 -3.18 21.47 -27.75
C HIS A 34 -2.24 20.96 -28.82
N THR A 35 -2.43 19.71 -29.23
CA THR A 35 -1.85 19.14 -30.44
C THR A 35 -2.98 18.95 -31.45
N ASP A 36 -2.83 19.51 -32.65
CA ASP A 36 -3.88 19.50 -33.69
C ASP A 36 -5.25 20.04 -33.23
N GLY A 37 -5.24 21.02 -32.33
CA GLY A 37 -6.45 21.63 -31.76
C GLY A 37 -7.12 20.81 -30.65
N VAL A 38 -6.59 19.63 -30.30
CA VAL A 38 -7.12 18.76 -29.25
C VAL A 38 -6.23 18.82 -28.01
N PRO A 39 -6.80 18.94 -26.80
CA PRO A 39 -6.06 18.85 -25.55
C PRO A 39 -5.21 17.57 -25.45
N GLU A 40 -3.98 17.69 -24.98
CA GLU A 40 -3.06 16.55 -24.89
C GLU A 40 -3.44 15.60 -23.73
N PRO A 41 -3.52 14.28 -23.95
CA PRO A 41 -3.71 13.35 -22.85
C PRO A 41 -2.45 13.21 -22.01
N ARG A 42 -2.61 13.25 -20.68
CA ARG A 42 -1.51 13.17 -19.72
C ARG A 42 -1.55 11.93 -18.86
N TRP A 43 -2.75 11.52 -18.48
CA TRP A 43 -2.98 10.39 -17.60
C TRP A 43 -4.20 9.60 -18.06
N VAL A 44 -4.19 8.31 -17.77
CA VAL A 44 -5.33 7.43 -17.95
C VAL A 44 -5.51 6.58 -16.70
N VAL A 45 -6.76 6.27 -16.39
CA VAL A 45 -7.15 5.44 -15.25
C VAL A 45 -8.16 4.42 -15.72
N TYR A 46 -7.89 3.15 -15.43
CA TYR A 46 -8.86 2.07 -15.58
C TYR A 46 -9.37 1.69 -14.19
N SER A 47 -10.68 1.67 -14.00
CA SER A 47 -11.28 1.12 -12.78
C SER A 47 -10.86 -0.34 -12.62
N ALA A 48 -10.59 -0.73 -11.39
CA ALA A 48 -10.27 -2.11 -11.07
C ALA A 48 -10.68 -2.40 -9.63
N HIS A 49 -11.90 -2.90 -9.46
CA HIS A 49 -12.51 -3.07 -8.13
C HIS A 49 -12.49 -1.75 -7.33
N GLU A 50 -12.26 -1.82 -6.02
CA GLU A 50 -12.27 -0.70 -5.07
C GLU A 50 -10.96 0.11 -5.03
N GLU A 51 -10.11 -0.05 -6.04
CA GLU A 51 -8.79 0.54 -6.05
C GLU A 51 -8.86 2.03 -6.38
N SER A 52 -7.92 2.81 -5.84
CA SER A 52 -7.85 4.26 -6.02
C SER A 52 -6.44 4.78 -5.79
N GLY A 53 -6.21 6.04 -6.14
CA GLY A 53 -4.95 6.74 -5.90
C GLY A 53 -3.85 6.45 -6.93
N ASP A 54 -2.61 6.57 -6.49
CA ASP A 54 -1.45 6.71 -7.36
C ASP A 54 -1.14 5.45 -8.16
N ASP A 55 -1.33 4.29 -7.53
CA ASP A 55 -1.06 2.99 -8.15
C ASP A 55 -2.07 2.64 -9.26
N LEU A 56 -3.23 3.30 -9.29
CA LEU A 56 -4.29 3.06 -10.27
C LEU A 56 -4.05 3.78 -11.61
N ARG A 57 -3.47 4.99 -11.58
CA ARG A 57 -3.25 5.80 -12.79
C ARG A 57 -1.97 5.41 -13.55
N ARG A 58 -1.98 5.59 -14.86
CA ARG A 58 -0.78 5.52 -15.71
C ARG A 58 -0.58 6.82 -16.45
N ARG A 59 0.67 7.21 -16.63
CA ARG A 59 1.01 8.33 -17.51
C ARG A 59 0.73 7.93 -18.96
N TRP A 60 0.45 8.91 -19.80
CA TRP A 60 0.22 8.64 -21.22
C TRP A 60 1.48 8.12 -21.95
N ASP A 61 2.66 8.45 -21.44
CA ASP A 61 3.96 7.96 -21.91
C ASP A 61 4.45 6.69 -21.18
N ASP A 62 3.58 6.06 -20.40
CA ASP A 62 3.93 4.84 -19.66
C ASP A 62 4.17 3.67 -20.63
N PRO A 63 5.30 2.95 -20.55
CA PRO A 63 5.57 1.81 -21.43
C PRO A 63 4.61 0.63 -21.24
N ASP A 64 3.91 0.55 -20.11
CA ASP A 64 2.86 -0.45 -19.89
C ASP A 64 1.53 -0.07 -20.55
N LEU A 65 1.36 1.19 -20.95
CA LEU A 65 0.15 1.65 -21.61
C LEU A 65 0.20 1.32 -23.10
N SER A 66 -0.67 0.39 -23.52
CA SER A 66 -0.86 0.09 -24.94
C SER A 66 -1.87 1.05 -25.57
N LEU A 67 -1.49 1.66 -26.69
CA LEU A 67 -2.32 2.61 -27.44
C LEU A 67 -2.52 2.13 -28.89
N VAL A 68 -3.75 2.08 -29.36
CA VAL A 68 -4.05 1.93 -30.79
C VAL A 68 -4.02 3.31 -31.45
N GLY A 69 -3.25 3.43 -32.53
CA GLY A 69 -3.09 4.70 -33.26
C GLY A 69 -2.55 5.86 -32.42
N GLY A 70 -1.90 5.57 -31.28
CA GLY A 70 -1.41 6.58 -30.34
C GLY A 70 -2.49 7.34 -29.56
N ARG A 71 -3.77 7.01 -29.73
CA ARG A 71 -4.90 7.78 -29.18
C ARG A 71 -5.92 6.97 -28.39
N HIS A 72 -5.98 5.65 -28.62
CA HIS A 72 -7.01 4.79 -28.03
C HIS A 72 -6.38 3.83 -27.02
N PRO A 73 -6.60 4.03 -25.71
CA PRO A 73 -6.08 3.14 -24.68
C PRO A 73 -6.66 1.73 -24.80
N VAL A 74 -5.78 0.72 -24.72
CA VAL A 74 -6.16 -0.69 -24.69
C VAL A 74 -6.34 -1.12 -23.25
N VAL A 75 -7.55 -1.57 -22.92
CA VAL A 75 -7.90 -2.10 -21.60
C VAL A 75 -7.99 -3.61 -21.69
N PHE A 76 -7.20 -4.32 -20.89
CA PHE A 76 -7.38 -5.76 -20.71
C PHE A 76 -8.41 -5.99 -19.62
N VAL A 77 -9.61 -6.41 -20.01
CA VAL A 77 -10.75 -6.61 -19.10
C VAL A 77 -10.65 -7.97 -18.41
N GLY A 78 -10.81 -7.98 -17.09
CA GLY A 78 -10.83 -9.16 -16.26
C GLY A 78 -12.02 -10.08 -16.57
N ALA A 79 -11.76 -11.36 -16.79
CA ALA A 79 -12.81 -12.31 -17.15
C ALA A 79 -13.76 -12.58 -15.96
N GLY A 80 -15.00 -12.09 -16.08
CA GLY A 80 -16.04 -12.22 -15.08
C GLY A 80 -16.08 -11.07 -14.06
N SER A 81 -14.92 -10.54 -13.66
CA SER A 81 -14.80 -9.41 -12.72
C SER A 81 -14.90 -8.03 -13.38
N HIS A 82 -14.65 -7.94 -14.69
CA HIS A 82 -14.56 -6.74 -15.51
C HIS A 82 -13.50 -5.69 -15.14
N SER A 83 -12.70 -5.94 -14.11
CA SER A 83 -11.64 -5.03 -13.70
C SER A 83 -10.67 -4.72 -14.85
N GLY A 84 -10.24 -3.47 -14.98
CA GLY A 84 -9.35 -3.03 -16.03
C GLY A 84 -7.86 -3.22 -15.68
N ALA A 85 -7.10 -3.80 -16.60
CA ALA A 85 -5.66 -3.96 -16.49
C ALA A 85 -4.91 -3.31 -17.67
N TYR A 86 -3.73 -2.76 -17.38
CA TYR A 86 -2.83 -2.18 -18.38
C TYR A 86 -2.00 -3.21 -19.14
N LEU A 87 -1.69 -4.34 -18.50
CA LEU A 87 -0.94 -5.44 -19.10
C LEU A 87 -1.80 -6.69 -19.16
N ALA A 88 -1.58 -7.49 -20.21
CA ALA A 88 -2.24 -8.77 -20.35
C ALA A 88 -1.68 -9.80 -19.35
N GLY A 89 -2.54 -10.46 -18.58
CA GLY A 89 -2.19 -11.66 -17.83
C GLY A 89 -3.11 -12.01 -16.65
N ASP A 90 -2.57 -12.80 -15.71
CA ASP A 90 -3.29 -13.26 -14.53
C ASP A 90 -2.90 -12.41 -13.31
N TYR A 91 -3.85 -11.78 -12.66
CA TYR A 91 -3.63 -10.91 -11.51
C TYR A 91 -4.13 -11.57 -10.23
N PRO A 92 -3.29 -11.75 -9.20
CA PRO A 92 -3.79 -12.17 -7.90
C PRO A 92 -4.52 -11.00 -7.25
N ILE A 93 -5.75 -11.23 -6.82
CA ILE A 93 -6.51 -10.25 -6.05
C ILE A 93 -6.84 -10.83 -4.67
N THR A 94 -6.92 -9.94 -3.68
CA THR A 94 -7.30 -10.29 -2.32
C THR A 94 -8.54 -9.50 -1.99
N ILE A 95 -9.63 -10.21 -1.66
CA ILE A 95 -10.84 -9.55 -1.17
C ILE A 95 -10.84 -9.63 0.35
N GLU A 96 -10.95 -8.49 1.01
CA GLU A 96 -11.08 -8.43 2.45
C GLU A 96 -12.47 -8.93 2.86
N PRO A 97 -12.57 -9.95 3.74
CA PRO A 97 -13.86 -10.34 4.28
C PRO A 97 -14.38 -9.22 5.21
N PRO A 98 -15.70 -9.03 5.33
CA PRO A 98 -16.27 -8.07 6.27
C PRO A 98 -15.73 -8.33 7.68
N SER A 99 -15.29 -7.26 8.36
CA SER A 99 -14.51 -7.40 9.59
C SER A 99 -15.29 -8.12 10.68
N MET A 100 -14.84 -9.33 11.04
CA MET A 100 -15.26 -10.00 12.27
C MET A 100 -14.38 -9.49 13.40
N GLY A 101 -14.93 -8.64 14.27
CA GLY A 101 -14.19 -7.85 15.25
C GLY A 101 -13.23 -8.61 16.18
N GLY A 102 -12.30 -7.84 16.78
CA GLY A 102 -11.56 -8.12 18.03
C GLY A 102 -10.55 -9.27 18.09
N VAL A 103 -10.81 -10.42 17.48
CA VAL A 103 -9.98 -11.65 17.61
C VAL A 103 -8.84 -11.68 16.58
N VAL A 104 -9.05 -11.03 15.45
CA VAL A 104 -8.14 -10.98 14.29
C VAL A 104 -6.78 -10.29 14.57
N PRO A 105 -6.67 -9.20 15.36
CA PRO A 105 -5.39 -8.49 15.57
C PRO A 105 -4.31 -9.30 16.30
N PHE A 106 -4.70 -10.13 17.27
CA PHE A 106 -3.75 -10.95 18.05
C PHE A 106 -3.11 -12.04 17.19
N LEU A 107 -3.93 -12.76 16.41
CA LEU A 107 -3.45 -13.77 15.45
C LEU A 107 -2.53 -13.15 14.38
N ARG A 108 -2.85 -11.93 13.90
CA ARG A 108 -2.00 -11.18 12.95
C ARG A 108 -0.61 -10.88 13.52
N ARG A 109 -0.51 -10.53 14.80
CA ARG A 109 0.78 -10.18 15.45
C ARG A 109 1.71 -11.39 15.55
N THR A 110 1.15 -12.56 15.88
CA THR A 110 1.88 -13.83 15.96
C THR A 110 2.28 -14.34 14.57
N ALA A 111 1.39 -14.21 13.58
CA ALA A 111 1.69 -14.58 12.19
C ALA A 111 2.81 -13.73 11.57
N LYS A 112 2.87 -12.42 11.86
CA LYS A 112 3.96 -11.52 11.41
C LYS A 112 5.34 -11.96 11.91
N LEU A 113 5.43 -12.54 13.12
CA LEU A 113 6.69 -13.00 13.69
C LEU A 113 7.19 -14.29 13.01
N ILE A 114 6.28 -15.24 12.75
CA ILE A 114 6.63 -16.59 12.30
C ILE A 114 6.65 -16.70 10.76
N ALA A 115 5.73 -16.02 10.06
CA ALA A 115 5.56 -16.10 8.61
C ALA A 115 5.16 -14.73 8.01
N PRO A 116 6.05 -13.72 7.98
CA PRO A 116 5.73 -12.38 7.49
C PRO A 116 5.39 -12.33 6.01
N TRP A 117 5.79 -13.33 5.21
CA TRP A 117 5.34 -13.45 3.82
C TRP A 117 3.85 -13.79 3.70
N ALA A 118 3.26 -14.43 4.71
CA ALA A 118 1.82 -14.64 4.75
C ALA A 118 1.10 -13.29 4.91
N THR A 119 1.71 -12.34 5.62
CA THR A 119 1.20 -10.98 5.78
C THR A 119 1.59 -10.05 4.62
N ALA A 120 2.74 -10.25 3.96
CA ALA A 120 3.16 -9.46 2.81
C ALA A 120 2.41 -9.86 1.52
N ALA A 121 1.93 -11.10 1.43
CA ALA A 121 1.01 -11.54 0.38
C ALA A 121 -0.47 -11.23 0.71
N GLN A 122 -0.75 -10.80 1.93
CA GLN A 122 -2.07 -10.38 2.41
C GLN A 122 -2.05 -8.86 2.58
N GLY A 123 -2.31 -8.11 1.50
CA GLY A 123 -2.75 -6.72 1.64
C GLY A 123 -3.91 -6.69 2.65
N GLU A 124 -3.71 -5.96 3.75
CA GLU A 124 -4.54 -5.64 4.93
C GLU A 124 -5.64 -6.58 5.50
N GLY A 125 -5.98 -7.69 4.85
CA GLY A 125 -7.02 -8.64 5.21
C GLY A 125 -6.56 -10.09 5.12
N LEU A 126 -7.17 -10.94 5.95
CA LEU A 126 -7.09 -12.41 5.81
C LEU A 126 -8.04 -12.79 4.66
N GLY A 127 -7.72 -12.35 3.45
CA GLY A 127 -8.56 -12.51 2.27
C GLY A 127 -8.31 -13.85 1.58
N ILE A 128 -9.36 -14.42 1.00
CA ILE A 128 -9.25 -15.59 0.14
C ILE A 128 -8.62 -15.10 -1.17
N PRO A 129 -7.50 -15.69 -1.63
CA PRO A 129 -6.85 -15.25 -2.85
C PRO A 129 -7.64 -15.70 -4.07
N TYR A 130 -8.02 -14.76 -4.92
CA TYR A 130 -8.63 -15.03 -6.22
C TYR A 130 -7.69 -14.61 -7.35
N VAL A 131 -8.04 -14.99 -8.57
CA VAL A 131 -7.29 -14.61 -9.75
C VAL A 131 -8.23 -13.89 -10.69
N ASP A 132 -7.82 -12.70 -11.09
CA ASP A 132 -8.41 -11.99 -12.20
C ASP A 132 -7.66 -12.35 -13.50
N TYR A 133 -8.40 -12.64 -14.56
CA TYR A 133 -7.88 -13.13 -15.84
C TYR A 133 -8.05 -12.06 -16.92
N ALA A 134 -7.16 -11.07 -16.93
CA ALA A 134 -7.10 -10.02 -17.94
C ALA A 134 -6.12 -10.40 -19.07
N ARG A 135 -6.31 -11.55 -19.70
CA ARG A 135 -5.29 -12.18 -20.58
C ARG A 135 -5.18 -11.60 -21.98
N GLY A 136 -6.18 -10.86 -22.43
CA GLY A 136 -6.23 -10.34 -23.81
C GLY A 136 -6.37 -11.41 -24.89
N ASP A 137 -6.75 -12.64 -24.54
CA ASP A 137 -6.98 -13.77 -25.46
C ASP A 137 -8.45 -13.92 -25.86
N GLY A 138 -9.30 -12.96 -25.46
CA GLY A 138 -10.73 -12.93 -25.72
C GLY A 138 -11.16 -12.05 -26.90
N LEU A 139 -12.44 -11.66 -26.89
CA LEU A 139 -13.00 -10.73 -27.88
C LEU A 139 -12.41 -9.33 -27.70
N VAL A 140 -12.20 -8.64 -28.81
CA VAL A 140 -11.73 -7.24 -28.86
C VAL A 140 -12.84 -6.35 -29.39
N ILE A 141 -13.13 -5.27 -28.67
CA ILE A 141 -14.13 -4.26 -29.03
C ILE A 141 -13.39 -2.94 -29.29
N GLY A 142 -13.65 -2.28 -30.42
CA GLY A 142 -13.04 -1.01 -30.82
C GLY A 142 -12.24 -1.09 -32.11
N GLU A 143 -11.39 -0.09 -32.36
CA GLU A 143 -10.72 0.12 -33.65
C GLU A 143 -9.84 -1.05 -34.12
N SER A 144 -9.31 -1.84 -33.18
CA SER A 144 -8.46 -3.00 -33.48
C SER A 144 -9.23 -4.32 -33.61
N GLY A 145 -10.53 -4.33 -33.32
CA GLY A 145 -11.37 -5.52 -33.23
C GLY A 145 -12.40 -5.66 -34.35
N ALA A 146 -13.00 -6.84 -34.45
CA ALA A 146 -14.13 -7.07 -35.36
C ALA A 146 -15.44 -6.47 -34.85
N LEU A 147 -15.52 -6.18 -33.54
CA LEU A 147 -16.69 -5.57 -32.90
C LEU A 147 -16.44 -4.08 -32.69
N GLY A 148 -17.34 -3.25 -33.20
CA GLY A 148 -17.32 -1.80 -32.95
C GLY A 148 -18.02 -1.42 -31.64
N TRP A 149 -17.87 -0.16 -31.27
CA TRP A 149 -18.69 0.49 -30.24
C TRP A 149 -19.09 1.89 -30.73
N SER A 150 -20.13 2.46 -30.13
CA SER A 150 -20.58 3.82 -30.40
C SER A 150 -20.67 4.60 -29.10
N ALA A 151 -20.12 5.82 -29.08
CA ALA A 151 -20.24 6.69 -27.92
C ALA A 151 -21.70 7.11 -27.70
N VAL A 152 -22.18 6.95 -26.47
CA VAL A 152 -23.43 7.56 -26.01
C VAL A 152 -23.05 8.73 -25.13
N LEU A 153 -23.32 9.94 -25.59
CA LEU A 153 -23.05 11.14 -24.83
C LEU A 153 -24.02 11.23 -23.65
N ILE A 154 -23.46 11.51 -22.48
CA ILE A 154 -24.19 11.72 -21.23
C ILE A 154 -23.79 13.08 -20.66
N ASP A 155 -24.71 13.66 -19.89
CA ASP A 155 -24.55 14.95 -19.23
C ASP A 155 -25.35 14.99 -17.91
N ASP A 156 -25.33 16.15 -17.25
CA ASP A 156 -26.06 16.42 -16.00
C ASP A 156 -27.60 16.46 -16.17
N SER A 157 -28.13 16.13 -17.35
CA SER A 157 -29.56 15.97 -17.59
C SER A 157 -29.95 14.52 -17.87
N THR A 158 -28.98 13.59 -17.93
CA THR A 158 -29.20 12.21 -18.32
C THR A 158 -29.88 11.40 -17.19
N PRO A 159 -31.17 11.02 -17.31
CA PRO A 159 -31.95 10.54 -16.16
C PRO A 159 -31.46 9.21 -15.59
N TRP A 160 -31.05 8.26 -16.43
CA TRP A 160 -30.59 6.95 -15.97
C TRP A 160 -29.21 6.98 -15.29
N VAL A 161 -28.45 8.08 -15.44
CA VAL A 161 -27.20 8.33 -14.72
C VAL A 161 -27.48 8.99 -13.37
N LEU A 162 -28.37 9.99 -13.36
CA LEU A 162 -28.63 10.80 -12.16
C LEU A 162 -29.72 10.26 -11.24
N ASP A 163 -30.81 9.73 -11.77
CA ASP A 163 -32.00 9.43 -10.96
C ASP A 163 -32.04 7.97 -10.51
N TYR A 164 -31.31 7.09 -11.18
CA TYR A 164 -31.32 5.67 -10.88
C TYR A 164 -30.29 5.28 -9.82
N ARG A 165 -30.74 5.21 -8.56
CA ARG A 165 -29.95 4.71 -7.40
C ARG A 165 -30.18 3.24 -7.06
N GLY A 166 -31.13 2.60 -7.75
CA GLY A 166 -31.47 1.20 -7.53
C GLY A 166 -30.42 0.25 -8.10
N LEU A 167 -30.67 -1.06 -7.95
CA LEU A 167 -29.81 -2.12 -8.51
C LEU A 167 -30.36 -2.59 -9.86
N TRP A 168 -29.52 -2.53 -10.89
CA TRP A 168 -29.77 -3.13 -12.19
C TRP A 168 -29.68 -4.65 -12.07
N GLY A 169 -30.81 -5.33 -12.08
CA GLY A 169 -30.85 -6.79 -12.04
C GLY A 169 -31.27 -7.38 -10.69
N HIS A 170 -31.03 -8.67 -10.50
CA HIS A 170 -31.49 -9.42 -9.35
C HIS A 170 -30.63 -9.14 -8.10
N ASP A 171 -31.30 -8.80 -6.99
CA ASP A 171 -30.74 -8.84 -5.64
C ASP A 171 -31.09 -10.19 -5.02
N THR A 172 -30.11 -11.09 -4.96
CA THR A 172 -30.25 -12.42 -4.34
C THR A 172 -30.43 -12.35 -2.82
N ARG A 173 -30.22 -11.18 -2.20
CA ARG A 173 -30.17 -10.97 -0.75
C ARG A 173 -29.16 -11.89 -0.05
N ASP A 174 -28.08 -12.24 -0.74
CA ASP A 174 -27.00 -13.00 -0.14
C ASP A 174 -26.40 -12.24 1.06
N ARG A 175 -25.97 -13.00 2.07
CA ARG A 175 -25.45 -12.44 3.33
C ARG A 175 -24.10 -11.75 3.17
N LEU A 176 -23.36 -12.08 2.11
CA LEU A 176 -22.05 -11.51 1.81
C LEU A 176 -22.14 -10.31 0.85
N GLY A 177 -23.32 -10.05 0.26
CA GLY A 177 -23.55 -8.92 -0.63
C GLY A 177 -22.88 -9.02 -2.00
N GLY A 178 -22.34 -10.20 -2.34
CA GLY A 178 -21.59 -10.41 -3.57
C GLY A 178 -22.50 -10.62 -4.77
N GLU A 179 -23.61 -11.34 -4.61
CA GLU A 179 -24.47 -11.74 -5.72
C GLU A 179 -25.61 -10.74 -5.98
N ARG A 180 -25.25 -9.49 -6.26
CA ARG A 180 -26.20 -8.40 -6.50
C ARG A 180 -25.90 -7.69 -7.80
N GLY A 181 -26.94 -7.31 -8.53
CA GLY A 181 -26.82 -6.41 -9.66
C GLY A 181 -26.14 -5.08 -9.28
N PRO A 182 -25.46 -4.39 -10.21
CA PRO A 182 -24.79 -3.13 -9.91
C PRO A 182 -25.82 -2.03 -9.67
N ALA A 183 -25.47 -1.06 -8.83
CA ALA A 183 -26.24 0.18 -8.77
C ALA A 183 -26.11 0.97 -10.09
N GLY A 184 -26.83 2.10 -10.21
CA GLY A 184 -26.58 3.05 -11.30
C GLY A 184 -25.10 3.44 -11.40
N PRO A 185 -24.59 3.80 -12.60
CA PRO A 185 -23.15 4.02 -12.83
C PRO A 185 -22.54 5.10 -11.92
N ARG A 186 -23.36 6.07 -11.48
CA ARG A 186 -22.97 7.14 -10.57
C ARG A 186 -22.95 6.74 -9.10
N TYR A 187 -23.64 5.65 -8.73
CA TYR A 187 -23.94 5.32 -7.35
C TYR A 187 -23.29 4.02 -6.90
N GLU A 188 -22.94 3.98 -5.63
CA GLU A 188 -22.62 2.75 -4.92
C GLU A 188 -23.90 1.97 -4.59
N ARG A 189 -23.73 0.71 -4.16
CA ARG A 189 -24.86 -0.16 -3.79
C ARG A 189 -25.68 0.35 -2.60
N ASP A 190 -25.10 1.22 -1.76
CA ASP A 190 -25.79 1.90 -0.66
C ASP A 190 -26.48 3.22 -1.08
N GLY A 191 -26.37 3.59 -2.36
CA GLY A 191 -26.96 4.81 -2.92
C GLY A 191 -26.13 6.09 -2.69
N SER A 192 -24.95 5.98 -2.08
CA SER A 192 -23.96 7.06 -2.06
C SER A 192 -23.34 7.28 -3.44
N VAL A 193 -22.76 8.45 -3.69
CA VAL A 193 -22.12 8.75 -4.98
C VAL A 193 -20.75 8.09 -5.00
N ARG A 194 -20.43 7.36 -6.07
CA ARG A 194 -19.12 6.72 -6.24
C ARG A 194 -18.02 7.76 -6.19
N HIS A 195 -16.90 7.45 -5.54
CA HIS A 195 -15.76 8.36 -5.46
C HIS A 195 -15.23 8.75 -6.85
N ALA A 196 -15.15 7.77 -7.77
CA ALA A 196 -14.75 7.99 -9.17
C ALA A 196 -15.66 8.95 -9.95
N TRP A 197 -16.87 9.19 -9.47
CA TRP A 197 -17.83 10.15 -10.03
C TRP A 197 -17.85 11.49 -9.28
N GLY A 198 -17.83 11.45 -7.95
CA GLY A 198 -17.92 12.64 -7.10
C GLY A 198 -16.63 13.47 -7.06
N ASP A 199 -15.47 12.80 -7.09
CA ASP A 199 -14.17 13.43 -7.17
C ASP A 199 -13.24 12.57 -8.07
N PRO A 200 -13.42 12.63 -9.40
CA PRO A 200 -12.61 11.84 -10.33
C PRO A 200 -11.11 12.18 -10.22
N VAL A 201 -10.75 13.39 -9.82
CA VAL A 201 -9.36 13.82 -9.67
C VAL A 201 -8.74 13.25 -8.39
N GLY A 202 -9.46 13.31 -7.27
CA GLY A 202 -9.05 12.70 -6.00
C GLY A 202 -9.02 11.18 -6.06
N TRP A 203 -10.01 10.55 -6.71
CA TRP A 203 -10.04 9.10 -6.95
C TRP A 203 -8.80 8.60 -7.70
N ALA A 204 -8.35 9.34 -8.72
CA ALA A 204 -7.11 9.03 -9.45
C ALA A 204 -5.84 9.46 -8.73
N GLY A 205 -5.95 10.13 -7.57
CA GLY A 205 -4.82 10.73 -6.86
C GLY A 205 -4.16 11.88 -7.60
N LEU A 206 -4.82 12.52 -8.56
CA LEU A 206 -4.23 13.58 -9.40
C LEU A 206 -4.27 14.98 -8.76
N ALA A 207 -4.96 15.16 -7.62
CA ALA A 207 -5.13 16.48 -6.99
C ALA A 207 -3.81 17.22 -6.63
N LYS A 208 -2.71 16.47 -6.47
CA LYS A 208 -1.37 17.03 -6.21
C LYS A 208 -0.46 17.08 -7.44
N VAL A 209 -0.96 16.68 -8.60
CA VAL A 209 -0.17 16.53 -9.82
C VAL A 209 -0.44 17.72 -10.73
N SER A 210 0.61 18.42 -11.15
CA SER A 210 0.49 19.50 -12.12
C SER A 210 0.21 18.93 -13.52
N PRO A 211 -0.63 19.58 -14.35
CA PRO A 211 -0.93 19.11 -15.71
C PRO A 211 0.31 18.99 -16.60
N ASN A 212 1.21 19.99 -16.49
CA ASN A 212 2.47 20.06 -17.20
C ASN A 212 3.54 20.83 -16.41
N ALA A 213 4.75 20.80 -16.94
CA ALA A 213 5.94 21.41 -16.36
C ALA A 213 5.83 22.94 -16.19
N ASP A 214 5.12 23.63 -17.08
CA ASP A 214 5.00 25.10 -17.02
C ASP A 214 4.10 25.52 -15.85
N VAL A 215 2.96 24.82 -15.68
CA VAL A 215 2.04 25.02 -14.54
C VAL A 215 2.69 24.62 -13.22
N GLU A 216 3.52 23.57 -13.23
CA GLU A 216 4.29 23.17 -12.05
C GLU A 216 5.30 24.24 -11.66
N LEU A 217 6.08 24.74 -12.63
CA LEU A 217 7.03 25.84 -12.39
C LEU A 217 6.33 27.12 -11.91
N GLU A 218 5.16 27.44 -12.45
CA GLU A 218 4.37 28.58 -11.95
C GLU A 218 3.93 28.38 -10.49
N SER A 219 3.51 27.17 -10.14
CA SER A 219 3.13 26.81 -8.77
C SER A 219 4.33 26.87 -7.81
N VAL A 220 5.53 26.45 -8.26
CA VAL A 220 6.78 26.64 -7.52
C VAL A 220 7.09 28.12 -7.33
N ARG A 221 6.96 28.96 -8.37
CA ARG A 221 7.16 30.43 -8.24
C ARG A 221 6.21 31.05 -7.22
N ARG A 222 4.93 30.66 -7.26
CA ARG A 222 3.91 31.12 -6.31
C ARG A 222 4.27 30.73 -4.88
N ARG A 223 4.65 29.46 -4.67
CA ARG A 223 5.10 28.95 -3.37
C ARG A 223 6.32 29.69 -2.84
N VAL A 224 7.30 29.98 -3.69
CA VAL A 224 8.47 30.80 -3.30
C VAL A 224 8.04 32.20 -2.85
N GLY A 225 7.09 32.84 -3.55
CA GLY A 225 6.54 34.13 -3.15
C GLY A 225 5.82 34.08 -1.80
N GLU A 226 5.01 33.05 -1.54
CA GLU A 226 4.37 32.83 -0.24
C GLU A 226 5.38 32.66 0.89
N LEU A 227 6.45 31.87 0.65
CA LEU A 227 7.52 31.66 1.62
C LEU A 227 8.29 32.96 1.89
N ASP A 228 8.53 33.79 0.88
CA ASP A 228 9.21 35.08 1.07
C ASP A 228 8.41 36.03 1.98
N VAL A 229 7.07 36.05 1.85
CA VAL A 229 6.19 36.82 2.76
C VAL A 229 6.26 36.26 4.19
N GLN A 230 6.09 34.94 4.35
CA GLN A 230 6.12 34.30 5.69
C GLN A 230 7.47 34.48 6.40
N ILE A 231 8.57 34.40 5.67
CA ILE A 231 9.92 34.62 6.23
C ILE A 231 10.10 36.08 6.65
N ALA A 232 9.62 37.04 5.86
CA ALA A 232 9.68 38.45 6.19
C ALA A 232 8.88 38.77 7.47
N ASP A 233 7.66 38.24 7.59
CA ASP A 233 6.82 38.41 8.78
C ASP A 233 7.50 37.83 10.04
N LEU A 234 8.03 36.60 9.95
CA LEU A 234 8.75 35.97 11.05
C LEU A 234 10.05 36.72 11.41
N ALA A 235 10.72 37.34 10.45
CA ALA A 235 11.93 38.14 10.72
C ALA A 235 11.60 39.39 11.54
N VAL A 236 10.52 40.10 11.21
CA VAL A 236 10.04 41.25 11.98
C VAL A 236 9.65 40.83 13.40
N CYS A 237 8.94 39.71 13.55
CA CYS A 237 8.57 39.17 14.86
C CYS A 237 9.79 38.77 15.70
N ASP A 238 10.80 38.10 15.11
CA ASP A 238 12.02 37.67 15.82
C ASP A 238 12.80 38.86 16.42
N ASP A 239 12.95 39.95 15.66
CA ASP A 239 13.63 41.16 16.13
C ASP A 239 12.88 41.83 17.28
N LEU A 240 11.54 41.91 17.18
CA LEU A 240 10.68 42.45 18.23
C LEU A 240 10.71 41.58 19.50
N ASP A 241 10.59 40.27 19.36
CA ASP A 241 10.62 39.32 20.48
C ASP A 241 11.97 39.33 21.19
N ARG A 242 13.07 39.40 20.43
CA ARG A 242 14.42 39.50 21.01
C ARG A 242 14.59 40.80 21.78
N ALA A 243 14.09 41.92 21.27
CA ALA A 243 14.11 43.19 21.98
C ALA A 243 13.23 43.15 23.26
N HIS A 244 12.05 42.53 23.19
CA HIS A 244 11.16 42.35 24.33
C HIS A 244 11.74 41.48 25.43
N LEU A 245 12.31 40.32 25.08
CA LEU A 245 12.97 39.44 26.05
C LEU A 245 14.16 40.13 26.71
N ARG A 246 14.99 40.87 25.96
CA ARG A 246 16.11 41.64 26.52
C ARG A 246 15.64 42.73 27.48
N ARG A 247 14.60 43.47 27.13
CA ARG A 247 14.03 44.50 28.01
C ARG A 247 13.39 43.90 29.26
N ALA A 248 12.66 42.79 29.12
CA ALA A 248 12.00 42.12 30.24
C ALA A 248 12.99 41.43 31.19
N ALA A 249 14.13 40.97 30.68
CA ALA A 249 15.20 40.38 31.50
C ALA A 249 16.05 41.42 32.25
N ALA A 250 15.96 42.71 31.89
CA ALA A 250 16.80 43.74 32.48
C ALA A 250 16.50 43.90 33.98
N GLY A 251 17.54 43.72 34.82
CA GLY A 251 17.44 43.81 36.28
C GLY A 251 17.04 42.51 36.99
N LEU A 252 16.73 41.44 36.25
CA LEU A 252 16.49 40.11 36.82
C LEU A 252 17.80 39.34 36.98
N SER A 253 17.90 38.50 38.01
CA SER A 253 18.94 37.47 38.05
C SER A 253 18.68 36.38 36.99
N ALA A 254 19.72 35.61 36.63
CA ALA A 254 19.58 34.53 35.65
C ALA A 254 18.53 33.46 36.06
N ALA A 255 18.38 33.20 37.36
CA ALA A 255 17.39 32.26 37.89
C ALA A 255 15.96 32.79 37.75
N GLU A 256 15.74 34.08 38.02
CA GLU A 256 14.44 34.74 37.88
C GLU A 256 14.03 34.86 36.42
N ALA A 257 14.93 35.31 35.54
CA ALA A 257 14.68 35.40 34.11
C ALA A 257 14.31 34.04 33.50
N ARG A 258 14.99 32.95 33.90
CA ARG A 258 14.65 31.60 33.44
C ARG A 258 13.25 31.16 33.87
N ARG A 259 12.85 31.47 35.11
CA ARG A 259 11.53 31.10 35.65
C ARG A 259 10.41 31.92 35.03
N GLU A 260 10.62 33.22 34.81
CA GLU A 260 9.57 34.15 34.39
C GLU A 260 9.45 34.30 32.87
N LEU A 261 10.55 34.16 32.13
CA LEU A 261 10.60 34.37 30.68
C LEU A 261 10.83 33.08 29.88
N GLY A 262 11.15 31.95 30.53
CA GLY A 262 11.54 30.72 29.85
C GLY A 262 10.51 30.22 28.81
N ALA A 263 9.21 30.31 29.10
CA ALA A 263 8.17 29.91 28.15
C ALA A 263 8.14 30.83 26.91
N ARG A 264 8.32 32.15 27.09
CA ARG A 264 8.38 33.11 25.98
C ARG A 264 9.65 32.95 25.16
N GLU A 265 10.78 32.68 25.81
CA GLU A 265 12.05 32.38 25.12
C GLU A 265 11.92 31.11 24.26
N GLN A 266 11.29 30.06 24.77
CA GLN A 266 11.00 28.85 24.02
C GLN A 266 10.10 29.11 22.81
N GLN A 267 9.03 29.88 22.97
CA GLN A 267 8.14 30.25 21.86
C GLN A 267 8.88 31.04 20.78
N ALA A 268 9.68 32.04 21.16
CA ALA A 268 10.50 32.81 20.22
C ALA A 268 11.56 31.91 19.53
N SER A 269 12.10 30.93 20.25
CA SER A 269 13.02 29.95 19.67
C SER A 269 12.34 29.05 18.64
N ALA A 270 11.11 28.58 18.93
CA ALA A 270 10.32 27.79 17.99
C ALA A 270 9.99 28.58 16.71
N ALA A 271 9.61 29.85 16.83
CA ALA A 271 9.38 30.73 15.68
C ALA A 271 10.64 30.93 14.82
N ARG A 272 11.81 31.08 15.45
CA ARG A 272 13.10 31.12 14.73
C ARG A 272 13.42 29.83 13.99
N MET A 273 13.17 28.67 14.62
CA MET A 273 13.38 27.38 13.97
C MET A 273 12.43 27.18 12.79
N GLU A 274 11.19 27.64 12.90
CA GLU A 274 10.25 27.63 11.77
C GLU A 274 10.75 28.54 10.64
N ARG A 275 11.24 29.75 10.92
CA ARG A 275 11.85 30.61 9.89
C ARG A 275 12.98 29.92 9.15
N VAL A 276 13.90 29.27 9.87
CA VAL A 276 15.01 28.52 9.26
C VAL A 276 14.50 27.39 8.36
N ARG A 277 13.48 26.64 8.80
CA ARG A 277 12.84 25.60 7.99
C ARG A 277 12.26 26.18 6.69
N LEU A 278 11.55 27.29 6.76
CA LEU A 278 10.97 27.95 5.57
C LEU A 278 12.06 28.49 4.63
N GLU A 279 13.17 29.02 5.17
CA GLU A 279 14.32 29.46 4.39
C GLU A 279 14.99 28.31 3.62
N ASP A 280 15.09 27.13 4.24
CA ASP A 280 15.61 25.93 3.60
C ASP A 280 14.66 25.40 2.52
N GLU A 281 13.34 25.35 2.77
CA GLU A 281 12.33 25.00 1.75
C GLU A 281 12.42 25.96 0.56
N ARG A 282 12.46 27.27 0.80
CA ARG A 282 12.62 28.29 -0.24
C ARG A 282 13.90 28.10 -1.04
N ARG A 283 15.02 27.75 -0.38
CA ARG A 283 16.30 27.50 -1.06
C ARG A 283 16.18 26.32 -2.02
N VAL A 284 15.53 25.24 -1.62
CA VAL A 284 15.28 24.08 -2.48
C VAL A 284 14.43 24.48 -3.69
N LEU A 285 13.31 25.17 -3.47
CA LEU A 285 12.42 25.58 -4.56
C LEU A 285 13.06 26.59 -5.52
N ARG A 286 13.91 27.51 -5.04
CA ARG A 286 14.67 28.40 -5.93
C ARG A 286 15.69 27.66 -6.80
N ARG A 287 16.28 26.56 -6.30
CA ARG A 287 17.12 25.69 -7.15
C ARG A 287 16.30 25.03 -8.24
N VAL A 288 15.10 24.53 -7.93
CA VAL A 288 14.19 23.98 -8.95
C VAL A 288 13.88 25.02 -10.05
N LEU A 289 13.68 26.29 -9.68
CA LEU A 289 13.47 27.36 -10.67
C LEU A 289 14.71 27.69 -11.51
N ALA A 290 15.92 27.48 -10.97
CA ALA A 290 17.17 27.75 -11.66
C ALA A 290 17.64 26.58 -12.54
N ASP A 291 17.54 25.36 -12.02
CA ASP A 291 18.05 24.14 -12.62
C ASP A 291 17.00 23.45 -13.50
N GLY A 292 15.72 23.78 -13.32
CA GLY A 292 14.58 23.14 -13.97
C GLY A 292 13.97 22.00 -13.14
N LEU A 293 12.82 21.49 -13.59
CA LEU A 293 12.17 20.33 -12.97
C LEU A 293 12.94 19.05 -13.26
N ALA A 294 13.00 18.15 -12.27
CA ALA A 294 13.53 16.82 -12.47
C ALA A 294 12.63 16.03 -13.44
N VAL A 295 13.24 15.38 -14.43
CA VAL A 295 12.52 14.47 -15.33
C VAL A 295 12.31 13.14 -14.61
N GLY A 296 11.14 12.96 -14.02
CA GLY A 296 10.74 11.69 -13.39
C GLY A 296 10.32 10.65 -14.44
N GLY A 297 10.64 9.39 -14.16
CA GLY A 297 10.19 8.24 -14.94
C GLY A 297 8.66 8.07 -14.88
N PRO A 298 8.07 7.34 -15.84
CA PRO A 298 6.62 7.12 -15.89
C PRO A 298 6.08 6.32 -14.70
N HIS A 299 6.94 5.58 -14.00
CA HIS A 299 6.57 4.72 -12.86
C HIS A 299 6.92 5.31 -11.49
N ASP A 300 7.52 6.49 -11.42
CA ASP A 300 8.03 7.04 -10.15
C ASP A 300 6.93 7.31 -9.10
N HIS A 301 5.69 7.49 -9.55
CA HIS A 301 4.54 7.66 -8.67
C HIS A 301 3.95 6.34 -8.16
N LEU A 302 4.38 5.19 -8.68
CA LEU A 302 3.86 3.88 -8.31
C LEU A 302 4.58 3.33 -7.07
N SER A 303 3.84 3.15 -5.99
CA SER A 303 4.29 2.40 -4.81
C SER A 303 4.14 0.88 -5.04
N HIS A 304 3.03 0.48 -5.67
CA HIS A 304 2.72 -0.91 -6.00
C HIS A 304 2.30 -1.04 -7.45
N ARG A 305 3.29 -1.24 -8.33
CA ARG A 305 3.04 -1.52 -9.74
C ARG A 305 2.37 -2.89 -9.90
N ARG A 306 1.06 -2.91 -10.17
CA ARG A 306 0.31 -4.15 -10.49
C ARG A 306 0.80 -4.75 -11.80
N THR A 307 1.45 -5.90 -11.71
CA THR A 307 1.96 -6.68 -12.85
C THR A 307 1.34 -8.07 -12.87
N PRO A 308 1.13 -8.66 -14.06
CA PRO A 308 0.58 -9.99 -14.16
C PRO A 308 1.60 -11.02 -13.68
N VAL A 309 1.08 -12.15 -13.19
CA VAL A 309 1.90 -13.27 -12.70
C VAL A 309 2.72 -13.87 -13.85
N THR A 310 4.03 -13.95 -13.62
CA THR A 310 4.99 -14.45 -14.60
C THR A 310 4.88 -15.97 -14.78
N ARG A 311 5.34 -16.52 -15.92
CA ARG A 311 5.26 -17.97 -16.22
C ARG A 311 5.93 -18.84 -15.16
N GLN A 312 7.02 -18.38 -14.53
CA GLN A 312 7.71 -19.12 -13.47
C GLN A 312 6.83 -19.27 -12.22
N GLU A 313 6.06 -18.24 -11.89
CA GLU A 313 5.12 -18.24 -10.76
C GLU A 313 3.87 -19.09 -11.04
N ARG A 314 3.45 -19.27 -12.30
CA ARG A 314 2.34 -20.17 -12.66
C ARG A 314 2.61 -21.64 -12.29
N SER A 315 3.87 -22.09 -12.38
CA SER A 315 4.26 -23.45 -11.94
C SER A 315 4.09 -23.62 -10.42
N ARG A 316 4.53 -22.60 -9.66
CA ARG A 316 4.36 -22.49 -8.21
C ARG A 316 2.89 -22.39 -7.80
N LYS A 317 2.04 -21.69 -8.57
CA LYS A 317 0.59 -21.60 -8.34
C LYS A 317 -0.15 -22.93 -8.53
N ARG A 318 0.26 -23.78 -9.47
CA ARG A 318 -0.31 -25.14 -9.62
C ARG A 318 0.00 -26.00 -8.40
N VAL A 319 1.23 -25.92 -7.90
CA VAL A 319 1.63 -26.57 -6.65
C VAL A 319 0.83 -26.00 -5.47
N LEU A 320 0.62 -24.69 -5.40
CA LEU A 320 -0.22 -24.04 -4.36
C LEU A 320 -1.68 -24.53 -4.40
N ARG A 321 -2.31 -24.65 -5.57
CA ARG A 321 -3.68 -25.16 -5.70
C ARG A 321 -3.80 -26.62 -5.27
N ALA A 322 -2.85 -27.47 -5.67
CA ALA A 322 -2.82 -28.85 -5.20
C ALA A 322 -2.57 -28.93 -3.68
N TRP A 323 -1.67 -28.07 -3.17
CA TRP A 323 -1.34 -27.99 -1.76
C TRP A 323 -2.51 -27.50 -0.91
N SER A 324 -3.29 -26.49 -1.34
CA SER A 324 -4.44 -25.99 -0.57
C SER A 324 -5.54 -27.04 -0.40
N VAL A 325 -5.72 -27.93 -1.39
CA VAL A 325 -6.65 -29.06 -1.31
C VAL A 325 -6.19 -30.09 -0.27
N ILE A 326 -4.88 -30.30 -0.13
CA ILE A 326 -4.29 -31.27 0.81
C ILE A 326 -4.16 -30.68 2.22
N THR A 327 -3.89 -29.38 2.33
CA THR A 327 -3.57 -28.70 3.59
C THR A 327 -4.75 -28.69 4.55
N THR A 328 -5.97 -28.44 4.08
CA THR A 328 -7.14 -28.39 4.96
C THR A 328 -7.42 -29.76 5.62
N PRO A 329 -7.51 -30.89 4.89
CA PRO A 329 -7.58 -32.21 5.49
C PRO A 329 -6.41 -32.52 6.42
N LEU A 330 -5.18 -32.14 6.04
CA LEU A 330 -3.98 -32.38 6.85
C LEU A 330 -4.01 -31.63 8.19
N ILE A 331 -4.48 -30.38 8.19
CA ILE A 331 -4.69 -29.58 9.41
C ILE A 331 -5.76 -30.25 10.28
N LEU A 332 -6.88 -30.67 9.71
CA LEU A 332 -7.95 -31.33 10.46
C LEU A 332 -7.50 -32.66 11.08
N VAL A 333 -6.71 -33.46 10.35
CA VAL A 333 -6.10 -34.69 10.88
C VAL A 333 -5.09 -34.37 11.99
N THR A 334 -4.28 -33.32 11.81
CA THR A 334 -3.31 -32.89 12.83
C THR A 334 -4.00 -32.41 14.11
N LEU A 335 -5.09 -31.64 13.97
CA LEU A 335 -5.93 -31.23 15.11
C LEU A 335 -6.58 -32.44 15.76
N GLY A 336 -7.15 -33.36 14.98
CA GLY A 336 -7.71 -34.60 15.50
C GLY A 336 -6.68 -35.42 16.30
N TRP A 337 -5.45 -35.52 15.81
CA TRP A 337 -4.35 -36.19 16.51
C TRP A 337 -3.96 -35.49 17.83
N LEU A 338 -3.98 -34.16 17.86
CA LEU A 338 -3.67 -33.38 19.06
C LEU A 338 -4.64 -33.66 20.21
N PHE A 339 -5.93 -33.86 19.89
CA PHE A 339 -6.97 -34.16 20.87
C PHE A 339 -7.19 -35.67 21.11
N TYR A 340 -6.47 -36.55 20.41
CA TYR A 340 -6.62 -37.99 20.59
C TYR A 340 -6.02 -38.46 21.93
N PRO A 341 -6.82 -39.02 22.86
CA PRO A 341 -6.41 -39.27 24.26
C PRO A 341 -5.28 -40.28 24.47
N GLN A 342 -4.90 -41.04 23.44
CA GLN A 342 -3.81 -42.02 23.51
C GLN A 342 -2.67 -41.74 22.52
N ALA A 343 -2.67 -40.57 21.85
CA ALA A 343 -1.60 -40.27 20.90
C ALA A 343 -0.25 -40.11 21.63
N PRO A 344 0.80 -40.83 21.24
CA PRO A 344 2.16 -40.58 21.73
C PRO A 344 2.70 -39.27 21.13
N ALA A 345 3.58 -38.59 21.88
CA ALA A 345 4.36 -37.43 21.41
C ALA A 345 3.53 -36.29 20.76
N ARG A 346 2.30 -36.03 21.22
CA ARG A 346 1.33 -35.09 20.61
C ARG A 346 1.91 -33.72 20.29
N GLY A 347 2.65 -33.13 21.22
CA GLY A 347 3.27 -31.82 21.05
C GLY A 347 4.30 -31.82 19.92
N THR A 348 5.19 -32.81 19.90
CA THR A 348 6.24 -32.95 18.87
C THR A 348 5.63 -33.20 17.50
N THR A 349 4.62 -34.08 17.39
CA THR A 349 3.95 -34.36 16.12
C THR A 349 3.22 -33.12 15.58
N ALA A 350 2.56 -32.34 16.45
CA ALA A 350 1.91 -31.10 16.05
C ALA A 350 2.92 -30.05 15.56
N VAL A 351 4.06 -29.89 16.24
CA VAL A 351 5.13 -28.97 15.81
C VAL A 351 5.71 -29.39 14.47
N ILE A 352 5.99 -30.69 14.26
CA ILE A 352 6.49 -31.21 12.98
C ILE A 352 5.47 -30.99 11.87
N ALA A 353 4.19 -31.29 12.11
CA ALA A 353 3.14 -31.09 11.12
C ALA A 353 3.00 -29.61 10.72
N ILE A 354 3.01 -28.69 11.71
CA ILE A 354 2.99 -27.24 11.45
C ILE A 354 4.25 -26.82 10.68
N ALA A 355 5.43 -27.30 11.06
CA ALA A 355 6.68 -26.97 10.37
C ALA A 355 6.70 -27.47 8.91
N VAL A 356 6.18 -28.68 8.65
CA VAL A 356 6.03 -29.22 7.30
C VAL A 356 5.04 -28.37 6.50
N ILE A 357 3.91 -28.00 7.09
CA ILE A 357 2.90 -27.16 6.43
C ILE A 357 3.49 -25.81 6.04
N LEU A 358 4.16 -25.14 6.98
CA LEU A 358 4.82 -23.85 6.74
C LEU A 358 5.96 -23.97 5.73
N SER A 359 6.71 -25.07 5.73
CA SER A 359 7.84 -25.31 4.82
C SER A 359 7.38 -25.48 3.38
N VAL A 360 6.34 -26.29 3.15
CA VAL A 360 5.76 -26.48 1.82
C VAL A 360 5.12 -25.18 1.33
N GLU A 361 4.43 -24.46 2.22
CA GLU A 361 3.89 -23.15 1.88
C GLU A 361 4.99 -22.13 1.53
N ALA A 362 6.05 -22.01 2.33
CA ALA A 362 7.16 -21.10 2.05
C ALA A 362 7.91 -21.48 0.77
N PHE A 363 8.12 -22.77 0.50
CA PHE A 363 8.70 -23.26 -0.77
C PHE A 363 7.84 -22.89 -1.97
N SER A 364 6.54 -23.15 -1.88
CA SER A 364 5.61 -22.82 -2.95
C SER A 364 5.53 -21.32 -3.22
N ARG A 365 5.74 -20.48 -2.21
CA ARG A 365 5.74 -19.01 -2.34
C ARG A 365 7.12 -18.39 -2.60
N GLY A 366 8.19 -19.19 -2.69
CA GLY A 366 9.56 -18.70 -2.93
C GLY A 366 10.29 -18.13 -1.70
N TYR A 367 9.75 -18.31 -0.50
CA TYR A 367 10.31 -17.83 0.77
C TYR A 367 10.98 -18.93 1.61
N PHE A 368 11.19 -20.12 1.05
CA PHE A 368 11.76 -21.26 1.79
C PHE A 368 13.09 -20.93 2.46
N ALA A 369 13.99 -20.26 1.75
CA ALA A 369 15.29 -19.86 2.32
C ALA A 369 15.11 -18.97 3.55
N ALA A 370 14.20 -17.99 3.49
CA ALA A 370 13.91 -17.10 4.61
C ALA A 370 13.28 -17.84 5.81
N LEU A 371 12.38 -18.80 5.55
CA LEU A 371 11.81 -19.65 6.60
C LEU A 371 12.87 -20.55 7.24
N ALA A 372 13.70 -21.21 6.42
CA ALA A 372 14.76 -22.10 6.87
C ALA A 372 15.77 -21.35 7.75
N THR A 373 16.21 -20.15 7.33
CA THR A 373 17.10 -19.32 8.14
C THR A 373 16.51 -18.98 9.50
N ARG A 374 15.20 -18.68 9.57
CA ARG A 374 14.53 -18.34 10.84
C ARG A 374 14.37 -19.56 11.75
N PHE A 375 14.03 -20.71 11.20
CA PHE A 375 14.02 -21.97 11.96
C PHE A 375 15.41 -22.30 12.50
N LEU A 376 16.46 -22.11 11.71
CA LEU A 376 17.84 -22.25 12.14
C LEU A 376 18.18 -21.29 13.30
N LEU A 377 17.80 -20.02 13.20
CA LEU A 377 18.01 -19.04 14.27
C LEU A 377 17.21 -19.37 15.52
N LEU A 378 15.98 -19.86 15.38
CA LEU A 378 15.16 -20.30 16.51
C LEU A 378 15.78 -21.53 17.20
N LEU A 379 16.17 -22.55 16.43
CA LEU A 379 16.84 -23.74 16.95
C LEU A 379 18.15 -23.37 17.64
N LEU A 380 18.95 -22.48 17.04
CA LEU A 380 20.17 -21.95 17.64
C LEU A 380 19.86 -21.24 18.96
N THR A 381 18.82 -20.41 19.01
CA THR A 381 18.44 -19.67 20.22
C THR A 381 17.97 -20.61 21.32
N VAL A 382 17.10 -21.57 21.01
CA VAL A 382 16.64 -22.59 21.97
C VAL A 382 17.82 -23.41 22.48
N ASN A 383 18.72 -23.83 21.60
CA ASN A 383 19.90 -24.59 21.99
C ASN A 383 20.87 -23.75 22.86
N LEU A 384 21.05 -22.47 22.56
CA LEU A 384 21.83 -21.55 23.40
C LEU A 384 21.17 -21.34 24.79
N ILE A 385 19.85 -21.23 24.85
CA ILE A 385 19.09 -21.13 26.10
C ILE A 385 19.22 -22.43 26.91
N GLU A 386 19.11 -23.59 26.27
CA GLU A 386 19.26 -24.89 26.93
C GLU A 386 20.69 -25.11 27.42
N LEU A 387 21.69 -24.76 26.60
CA LEU A 387 23.10 -24.80 26.96
C LEU A 387 23.38 -23.88 28.15
N PHE A 388 22.83 -22.66 28.13
CA PHE A 388 22.90 -21.75 29.27
C PHE A 388 22.17 -22.33 30.49
N ALA A 389 20.96 -22.85 30.36
CA ALA A 389 20.21 -23.41 31.48
C ALA A 389 20.94 -24.58 32.17
N HIS A 390 21.69 -25.39 31.41
CA HIS A 390 22.48 -26.50 31.95
C HIS A 390 23.89 -26.08 32.40
N ASN A 391 24.49 -25.04 31.82
CA ASN A 391 25.88 -24.65 32.04
C ASN A 391 26.05 -23.20 32.56
N TRP A 392 24.99 -22.58 33.08
CA TRP A 392 25.00 -21.18 33.55
C TRP A 392 26.05 -20.96 34.64
N GLN A 393 26.34 -21.99 35.43
CA GLN A 393 27.38 -22.00 36.45
C GLN A 393 28.76 -21.71 35.84
N TRP A 394 29.11 -22.34 34.71
CA TRP A 394 30.37 -22.10 34.00
C TRP A 394 30.43 -20.70 33.39
N GLY A 395 29.31 -20.22 32.81
CA GLY A 395 29.22 -18.84 32.31
C GLY A 395 29.42 -17.82 33.43
N THR A 396 28.85 -18.08 34.61
CA THR A 396 28.99 -17.25 35.80
C THR A 396 30.43 -17.29 36.34
N VAL A 397 31.07 -18.46 36.38
CA VAL A 397 32.48 -18.62 36.79
C VAL A 397 33.41 -17.85 35.86
N ILE A 398 33.24 -17.96 34.53
CA ILE A 398 34.06 -17.23 33.56
C ILE A 398 33.87 -15.72 33.72
N LEU A 399 32.62 -15.26 33.91
CA LEU A 399 32.33 -13.84 34.14
C LEU A 399 33.02 -13.32 35.40
N PHE A 400 32.89 -14.02 36.53
CA PHE A 400 33.54 -13.63 37.78
C PHE A 400 35.07 -13.72 37.70
N ALA A 401 35.62 -14.73 37.03
CA ALA A 401 37.07 -14.85 36.80
C ALA A 401 37.60 -13.69 35.93
N THR A 402 36.86 -13.31 34.88
CA THR A 402 37.21 -12.16 34.03
C THR A 402 37.13 -10.86 34.81
N MET A 403 36.07 -10.67 35.60
CA MET A 403 35.91 -9.49 36.44
C MET A 403 36.99 -9.40 37.52
N ALA A 404 37.36 -10.52 38.13
CA ALA A 404 38.48 -10.62 39.08
C ALA A 404 39.82 -10.28 38.41
N LEU A 405 40.05 -10.75 37.17
CA LEU A 405 41.25 -10.41 36.40
C LEU A 405 41.31 -8.92 36.08
N VAL A 406 40.19 -8.31 35.67
CA VAL A 406 40.10 -6.87 35.39
C VAL A 406 40.39 -6.06 36.67
N VAL A 407 39.77 -6.43 37.79
CA VAL A 407 40.01 -5.78 39.08
C VAL A 407 41.48 -5.95 39.52
N LEU A 408 42.07 -7.13 39.32
CA LEU A 408 43.48 -7.37 39.62
C LEU A 408 44.39 -6.48 38.77
N VAL A 409 44.13 -6.36 37.47
CA VAL A 409 44.88 -5.47 36.56
C VAL A 409 44.77 -4.01 37.01
N VAL A 410 43.57 -3.55 37.39
CA VAL A 410 43.35 -2.19 37.91
C VAL A 410 44.12 -1.98 39.22
N ASN A 411 44.03 -2.92 40.17
CA ASN A 411 44.71 -2.83 41.46
C ASN A 411 46.24 -2.85 41.32
N VAL A 412 46.79 -3.71 40.46
CA VAL A 412 48.23 -3.75 40.18
C VAL A 412 48.69 -2.45 39.54
N ARG A 413 47.91 -1.92 38.58
CA ARG A 413 48.21 -0.63 37.95
C ARG A 413 48.22 0.52 38.96
N ASP A 414 47.28 0.54 39.90
CA ASP A 414 47.21 1.58 40.94
C ASP A 414 48.31 1.42 42.00
N ALA A 415 48.71 0.17 42.33
CA ALA A 415 49.82 -0.10 43.23
C ALA A 415 51.18 0.30 42.65
N VAL A 416 51.38 0.15 41.33
CA VAL A 416 52.62 0.57 40.63
C VAL A 416 52.70 2.08 40.44
N ARG A 417 51.57 2.80 40.53
CA ARG A 417 51.50 4.26 40.41
C ARG A 417 51.67 5.01 41.74
N ARG A 418 51.66 4.30 42.87
CA ARG A 418 52.05 4.81 44.20
C ARG A 418 53.52 4.46 44.44
#